data_AF-A0A7L8CUQ0-F1
#
_entry.id   AF-A0A7L8CUQ0-F1
#
_cell.length_a   1.000
_cell.length_b   1.000
_cell.length_c   1.000
_cell.angle_alpha   90.00
_cell.angle_beta   90.00
_cell.angle_gamma   90.00
#
_symmetry.space_group_name_H-M   'P 1'
#
loop_
_entity.id
_entity.type
_entity.pdbx_description
1 polymer ?
#
loop_
_entity_poly.entity_id
_entity_poly.type
_entity_poly.pdbx_seq_one_letter_code
_entity_poly.pdbx_strand_id
1 'polypeptide(L)'
;MKTTTRLILIALLSLPLLAACDKTKEDATEDAAVALAPLNAPTTTDDNAWGSYLSQVVTRNMGDVTNSPYLYYLPASDSEGFEGAHERLREEIEIAMQRGIVEGNLVAFGSPESSMMADIVVGAFAKVDPGSMKGVRLLFIGDAADNERVKAAVEASGVNYQFVEAK
;
A
#
# COMPACT_ATOMS: atom_id res chain seq x y z
N MET A 1 -58.45 12.26 25.33
CA MET A 1 -59.30 11.36 26.15
C MET A 1 -60.03 10.38 25.26
N LYS A 2 -59.87 9.08 25.56
CA LYS A 2 -60.71 7.88 25.24
C LYS A 2 -59.77 6.69 24.92
N THR A 3 -59.21 6.04 25.93
CA THR A 3 -59.74 4.89 26.72
C THR A 3 -59.75 3.58 25.90
N THR A 4 -58.86 2.62 26.16
CA THR A 4 -58.91 1.58 27.24
C THR A 4 -59.24 0.23 26.59
N THR A 5 -58.27 -0.65 26.35
CA THR A 5 -57.86 -1.79 27.21
C THR A 5 -58.78 -3.02 27.14
N ARG A 6 -58.16 -4.21 26.98
CA ARG A 6 -58.34 -5.47 27.77
C ARG A 6 -58.45 -6.72 26.89
N LEU A 7 -57.45 -7.62 26.93
CA LEU A 7 -57.35 -8.87 27.76
C LEU A 7 -57.69 -10.08 26.85
N ILE A 8 -57.10 -11.28 26.87
CA ILE A 8 -56.36 -12.11 27.85
C ILE A 8 -55.80 -13.31 27.02
N LEU A 9 -54.53 -13.73 27.18
CA LEU A 9 -54.06 -14.93 27.95
C LEU A 9 -54.73 -16.25 27.49
N ILE A 10 -54.13 -17.43 27.28
CA ILE A 10 -52.92 -18.13 27.77
C ILE A 10 -52.86 -19.45 26.98
N ALA A 11 -51.74 -19.76 26.32
CA ALA A 11 -50.77 -20.82 26.65
C ALA A 11 -51.23 -22.28 26.42
N LEU A 12 -50.34 -23.11 25.84
CA LEU A 12 -49.69 -24.25 26.52
C LEU A 12 -48.72 -24.99 25.57
N LEU A 13 -47.49 -25.18 26.08
CA LEU A 13 -46.47 -26.23 25.83
C LEU A 13 -45.83 -26.37 24.43
N SER A 14 -44.56 -25.98 24.18
CA SER A 14 -43.26 -26.52 24.67
C SER A 14 -43.01 -27.95 24.15
N LEU A 15 -42.08 -28.27 23.23
CA LEU A 15 -40.59 -28.23 23.25
C LEU A 15 -40.10 -29.08 22.01
N PRO A 16 -38.80 -29.30 21.73
CA PRO A 16 -37.92 -28.49 20.89
C PRO A 16 -37.29 -29.29 19.71
N LEU A 17 -36.91 -28.63 18.61
CA LEU A 17 -35.86 -29.17 17.73
C LEU A 17 -34.78 -28.10 17.57
N LEU A 18 -33.85 -28.15 18.51
CA LEU A 18 -32.50 -27.61 18.39
C LEU A 18 -31.78 -28.33 17.25
N ALA A 19 -31.43 -27.59 16.19
CA ALA A 19 -30.21 -27.80 15.40
C ALA A 19 -30.12 -26.76 14.28
N ALA A 20 -29.77 -25.51 14.63
CA ALA A 20 -29.00 -24.62 13.77
C ALA A 20 -28.38 -23.53 14.66
N CYS A 21 -27.11 -23.73 15.00
CA CYS A 21 -26.22 -22.91 15.83
C CYS A 21 -26.45 -21.40 15.65
N ASP A 22 -26.83 -20.72 16.73
CA ASP A 22 -25.95 -19.91 17.61
C ASP A 22 -25.18 -18.80 16.87
N LYS A 23 -25.71 -17.56 16.95
CA LYS A 23 -25.24 -16.46 17.83
C LYS A 23 -23.79 -16.04 17.51
N THR A 24 -23.49 -14.76 17.26
CA THR A 24 -23.35 -13.77 18.34
C THR A 24 -22.81 -12.43 17.78
N LYS A 25 -23.28 -11.31 18.34
CA LYS A 25 -22.66 -9.95 18.48
C LYS A 25 -22.82 -8.91 17.37
N GLU A 26 -23.66 -7.91 17.69
CA GLU A 26 -23.30 -6.47 17.60
C GLU A 26 -21.86 -6.25 18.11
N ASP A 27 -21.03 -5.63 17.27
CA ASP A 27 -20.34 -4.35 17.50
C ASP A 27 -19.10 -4.32 16.60
N ALA A 28 -19.18 -3.57 15.50
CA ALA A 28 -18.05 -3.08 14.72
C ALA A 28 -18.60 -2.18 13.62
N THR A 29 -18.57 -0.88 13.88
CA THR A 29 -18.36 0.11 12.82
C THR A 29 -16.97 -0.14 12.26
N GLU A 30 -16.82 -1.16 11.42
CA GLU A 30 -15.66 -1.32 10.55
C GLU A 30 -16.15 -0.94 9.17
N ASP A 31 -15.58 0.15 8.66
CA ASP A 31 -15.68 0.55 7.26
C ASP A 31 -15.68 -0.70 6.40
N ALA A 32 -16.78 -0.88 5.65
CA ALA A 32 -16.84 -1.82 4.56
C ALA A 32 -15.84 -1.34 3.50
N ALA A 33 -14.56 -1.63 3.72
CA ALA A 33 -13.57 -1.70 2.67
C ALA A 33 -14.04 -2.81 1.75
N VAL A 34 -14.80 -2.42 0.72
CA VAL A 34 -15.07 -3.25 -0.45
C VAL A 34 -13.73 -3.83 -0.86
N ALA A 35 -13.54 -5.14 -0.70
CA ALA A 35 -12.31 -5.80 -1.05
C ALA A 35 -12.08 -5.59 -2.55
N LEU A 36 -11.23 -4.61 -2.90
CA LEU A 36 -10.88 -4.33 -4.28
C LEU A 36 -10.19 -5.58 -4.83
N ALA A 37 -10.60 -6.00 -6.04
CA ALA A 37 -9.98 -7.13 -6.71
C ALA A 37 -8.44 -6.96 -6.76
N PRO A 38 -7.65 -8.04 -6.56
CA PRO A 38 -6.20 -7.96 -6.62
C PRO A 38 -5.73 -7.28 -7.90
N LEU A 39 -4.75 -6.37 -7.80
CA LEU A 39 -4.04 -5.86 -8.97
C LEU A 39 -2.99 -6.89 -9.35
N ASN A 40 -2.93 -7.24 -10.63
CA ASN A 40 -1.85 -8.03 -11.16
C ASN A 40 -0.86 -7.10 -11.87
N ALA A 41 0.43 -7.27 -11.60
CA ALA A 41 1.52 -6.64 -12.30
C ALA A 41 1.51 -7.07 -13.78
N PRO A 42 1.95 -6.19 -14.70
CA PRO A 42 2.11 -6.56 -16.09
C PRO A 42 3.10 -7.72 -16.24
N THR A 43 2.77 -8.69 -17.08
CA THR A 43 3.69 -9.80 -17.43
C THR A 43 4.68 -9.41 -18.52
N THR A 44 4.57 -8.19 -19.05
CA THR A 44 5.44 -7.62 -20.09
C THR A 44 6.19 -6.42 -19.53
N THR A 45 7.21 -5.94 -20.24
CA THR A 45 7.99 -4.75 -19.91
C THR A 45 7.40 -3.45 -20.49
N ASP A 46 6.10 -3.45 -20.83
CA ASP A 46 5.46 -2.28 -21.44
C ASP A 46 5.30 -1.13 -20.43
N ASP A 47 5.93 0.00 -20.71
CA ASP A 47 5.96 1.17 -19.82
C ASP A 47 4.57 1.72 -19.49
N ASN A 48 3.63 1.68 -20.43
CA ASN A 48 2.28 2.19 -20.19
C ASN A 48 1.50 1.28 -19.26
N ALA A 49 1.63 -0.04 -19.45
CA ALA A 49 1.04 -1.04 -18.56
C ALA A 49 1.60 -0.91 -17.14
N TRP A 50 2.93 -0.76 -17.00
CA TRP A 50 3.58 -0.55 -15.72
C TRP A 50 3.17 0.76 -15.06
N GLY A 51 3.17 1.87 -15.81
CA GLY A 51 2.72 3.17 -15.29
C GLY A 51 1.27 3.13 -14.79
N SER A 52 0.37 2.45 -15.51
CA SER A 52 -1.02 2.27 -15.09
C SER A 52 -1.14 1.40 -13.84
N TYR A 53 -0.43 0.27 -13.79
CA TYR A 53 -0.40 -0.62 -12.64
C TYR A 53 0.11 0.11 -11.39
N LEU A 54 1.28 0.73 -11.47
CA LEU A 54 1.89 1.45 -10.35
C LEU A 54 1.00 2.59 -9.86
N SER A 55 0.39 3.36 -10.76
CA SER A 55 -0.55 4.42 -10.38
C SER A 55 -1.75 3.89 -9.59
N GLN A 56 -2.29 2.74 -9.98
CA GLN A 56 -3.40 2.10 -9.26
C GLN A 56 -2.95 1.57 -7.89
N VAL A 57 -1.78 0.92 -7.83
CA VAL A 57 -1.21 0.44 -6.57
C VAL A 57 -1.00 1.62 -5.61
N VAL A 58 -0.35 2.69 -6.06
CA VAL A 58 -0.11 3.89 -5.25
C VAL A 58 -1.44 4.48 -4.77
N THR A 59 -2.42 4.65 -5.66
CA THR A 59 -3.73 5.21 -5.31
C THR A 59 -4.42 4.41 -4.21
N ARG A 60 -4.37 3.07 -4.27
CA ARG A 60 -4.94 2.19 -3.24
C ARG A 60 -4.20 2.24 -1.90
N ASN A 61 -2.96 2.73 -1.91
CA ASN A 61 -2.07 2.79 -0.74
C ASN A 61 -1.83 4.22 -0.23
N MET A 62 -2.57 5.22 -0.73
CA MET A 62 -2.50 6.60 -0.25
C MET A 62 -2.84 6.71 1.25
N GLY A 63 -3.80 5.91 1.72
CA GLY A 63 -4.34 6.04 3.08
C GLY A 63 -4.83 7.48 3.30
N ASP A 64 -4.32 8.12 4.35
CA ASP A 64 -4.67 9.50 4.72
C ASP A 64 -3.87 10.57 3.94
N VAL A 65 -2.95 10.18 3.05
CA VAL A 65 -2.19 11.13 2.24
C VAL A 65 -3.12 11.79 1.22
N THR A 66 -3.24 13.10 1.28
CA THR A 66 -4.06 13.90 0.35
C THR A 66 -3.24 14.61 -0.73
N ASN A 67 -1.92 14.71 -0.53
CA ASN A 67 -1.02 15.33 -1.51
C ASN A 67 -0.73 14.39 -2.68
N SER A 68 -0.31 14.94 -3.81
CA SER A 68 0.13 14.12 -4.93
C SER A 68 1.33 13.26 -4.53
N PRO A 69 1.31 11.93 -4.78
CA PRO A 69 2.42 11.06 -4.45
C PRO A 69 3.62 11.28 -5.37
N TYR A 70 4.82 11.01 -4.85
CA TYR A 70 6.04 10.90 -5.66
C TYR A 70 6.20 9.45 -6.11
N LEU A 71 5.96 9.16 -7.39
CA LEU A 71 6.17 7.83 -7.97
C LEU A 71 7.44 7.83 -8.82
N TYR A 72 8.45 7.09 -8.37
CA TYR A 72 9.66 6.82 -9.11
C TYR A 72 9.54 5.49 -9.85
N TYR A 73 9.73 5.55 -11.18
CA TYR A 73 9.65 4.42 -12.09
C TYR A 73 10.99 4.22 -12.80
N LEU A 74 11.51 3.00 -12.75
CA LEU A 74 12.64 2.57 -13.59
C LEU A 74 12.06 1.73 -14.73
N PRO A 75 12.31 2.07 -16.01
CA PRO A 75 11.88 1.24 -17.13
C PRO A 75 12.66 -0.07 -17.21
N ALA A 76 12.23 -0.99 -18.07
CA ALA A 76 12.91 -2.26 -18.25
C ALA A 76 14.33 -2.10 -18.84
N SER A 77 15.23 -3.02 -18.49
CA SER A 77 16.64 -2.95 -18.89
C SER A 77 16.87 -3.04 -20.40
N ASP A 78 15.90 -3.57 -21.15
CA ASP A 78 15.90 -3.66 -22.61
C ASP A 78 15.31 -2.42 -23.31
N SER A 79 14.84 -1.42 -22.56
CA SER A 79 14.28 -0.18 -23.11
C SER A 79 15.35 0.69 -23.77
N GLU A 80 14.96 1.43 -24.80
CA GLU A 80 15.88 2.35 -25.49
C GLU A 80 16.40 3.42 -24.52
N GLY A 81 17.73 3.58 -24.45
CA GLY A 81 18.36 4.56 -23.58
C GLY A 81 18.32 4.21 -22.08
N PHE A 82 18.04 2.95 -21.74
CA PHE A 82 17.94 2.47 -20.35
C PHE A 82 19.09 2.94 -19.45
N GLU A 83 20.35 2.72 -19.83
CA GLU A 83 21.51 3.10 -19.01
C GLU A 83 21.48 4.57 -18.58
N GLY A 84 21.15 5.46 -19.53
CA GLY A 84 21.03 6.90 -19.25
C GLY A 84 19.79 7.25 -18.42
N ALA A 85 18.71 6.49 -18.53
CA ALA A 85 17.53 6.65 -17.67
C ALA A 85 17.79 6.15 -16.24
N HIS A 86 18.42 4.99 -16.10
CA HIS A 86 18.81 4.38 -14.84
C HIS A 86 19.71 5.32 -14.03
N GLU A 87 20.78 5.84 -14.65
CA GLU A 87 21.72 6.71 -13.94
C GLU A 87 21.08 8.03 -13.51
N ARG A 88 20.30 8.67 -14.39
CA ARG A 88 19.57 9.91 -14.05
C ARG A 88 18.58 9.68 -12.92
N LEU A 89 17.84 8.57 -12.95
CA LEU A 89 16.88 8.24 -11.90
C LEU A 89 17.59 8.00 -10.56
N ARG A 90 18.72 7.29 -10.58
CA ARG A 90 19.55 7.07 -9.39
C ARG A 90 20.00 8.39 -8.77
N GLU A 91 20.52 9.31 -9.57
CA GLU A 91 20.92 10.65 -9.12
C GLU A 91 19.73 11.46 -8.61
N GLU A 92 18.60 11.44 -9.31
CA GLU A 92 17.38 12.14 -8.93
C GLU A 92 16.88 11.67 -7.57
N ILE A 93 16.77 10.36 -7.36
CA ILE A 93 16.33 9.78 -6.09
C ILE A 93 17.33 10.11 -4.99
N GLU A 94 18.63 10.01 -5.25
CA GLU A 94 19.66 10.36 -4.26
C GLU A 94 19.49 11.83 -3.79
N ILE A 95 19.36 12.76 -4.72
CA ILE A 95 19.19 14.19 -4.43
C ILE A 95 17.86 14.44 -3.70
N ALA A 96 16.78 13.79 -4.12
CA ALA A 96 15.47 13.94 -3.48
C ALA A 96 15.48 13.41 -2.05
N MET A 97 16.08 12.24 -1.81
CA MET A 97 16.15 11.65 -0.49
C MET A 97 17.07 12.44 0.46
N GLN A 98 18.19 12.98 -0.04
CA GLN A 98 19.04 13.90 0.72
C GLN A 98 18.32 15.18 1.15
N ARG A 99 17.42 15.70 0.30
CA ARG A 99 16.60 16.88 0.64
C ARG A 99 15.51 16.56 1.67
N GLY A 100 15.17 15.28 1.83
CA GLY A 100 14.06 14.84 2.65
C GLY A 100 12.72 14.98 1.93
N ILE A 101 11.80 14.06 2.23
CA ILE A 101 10.39 14.18 1.85
C ILE A 101 9.62 14.69 3.07
N VAL A 102 8.70 15.62 2.84
CA VAL A 102 7.93 16.25 3.94
C VAL A 102 6.91 15.25 4.49
N GLU A 103 6.69 15.29 5.81
CA GLU A 103 5.64 14.52 6.51
C GLU A 103 4.27 14.60 5.82
N GLY A 104 3.51 13.51 5.87
CA GLY A 104 2.18 13.44 5.28
C GLY A 104 2.18 13.28 3.75
N ASN A 105 3.35 13.02 3.14
CA ASN A 105 3.47 12.64 1.74
C ASN A 105 3.73 11.14 1.58
N LEU A 106 3.54 10.68 0.34
CA LEU A 106 3.84 9.32 -0.09
C LEU A 106 4.95 9.36 -1.14
N VAL A 107 5.97 8.55 -0.95
CA VAL A 107 6.96 8.21 -1.98
C VAL A 107 6.85 6.73 -2.32
N ALA A 108 6.79 6.42 -3.62
CA ALA A 108 6.66 5.07 -4.14
C ALA A 108 7.79 4.78 -5.13
N PHE A 109 8.29 3.55 -5.07
CA PHE A 109 9.31 3.03 -5.95
C PHE A 109 8.79 1.76 -6.61
N GLY A 110 8.82 1.68 -7.93
CA GLY A 110 8.37 0.50 -8.66
C GLY A 110 9.02 0.36 -10.04
N SER A 111 9.14 -0.89 -10.50
CA SER A 111 9.85 -1.21 -11.74
C SER A 111 9.53 -2.65 -12.18
N PRO A 112 9.53 -2.98 -13.49
CA PRO A 112 9.74 -4.35 -13.97
C PRO A 112 11.07 -4.97 -13.52
N GLU A 113 12.08 -4.13 -13.26
CA GLU A 113 13.40 -4.50 -12.75
C GLU A 113 13.48 -4.25 -11.23
N SER A 114 12.75 -5.04 -10.44
CA SER A 114 12.64 -4.87 -8.98
C SER A 114 14.01 -4.76 -8.31
N SER A 115 14.93 -5.66 -8.65
CA SER A 115 16.23 -5.70 -8.02
C SER A 115 17.07 -4.44 -8.29
N MET A 116 17.03 -3.89 -9.50
CA MET A 116 17.72 -2.65 -9.83
C MET A 116 17.09 -1.45 -9.11
N MET A 117 15.76 -1.38 -9.04
CA MET A 117 15.08 -0.32 -8.28
C MET A 117 15.46 -0.37 -6.79
N ALA A 118 15.48 -1.56 -6.19
CA ALA A 118 15.87 -1.70 -4.80
C ALA A 118 17.34 -1.35 -4.55
N ASP A 119 18.26 -1.57 -5.51
CA ASP A 119 19.65 -1.11 -5.40
C ASP A 119 19.73 0.42 -5.38
N ILE A 120 18.93 1.10 -6.21
CA ILE A 120 18.83 2.56 -6.20
C ILE A 120 18.31 3.06 -4.85
N VAL A 121 17.24 2.46 -4.32
CA VAL A 121 16.65 2.85 -3.03
C VAL A 121 17.67 2.64 -1.89
N VAL A 122 18.31 1.48 -1.82
CA VAL A 122 19.34 1.20 -0.79
C VAL A 122 20.49 2.21 -0.88
N GLY A 123 20.96 2.51 -2.09
CA GLY A 123 22.04 3.48 -2.31
C GLY A 123 21.66 4.90 -1.89
N ALA A 124 20.42 5.33 -2.17
CA ALA A 124 19.94 6.65 -1.79
C ALA A 124 19.77 6.79 -0.28
N PHE A 125 19.19 5.79 0.38
CA PHE A 125 18.93 5.83 1.83
C PHE A 125 20.18 5.68 2.69
N ALA A 126 21.29 5.17 2.14
CA ALA A 126 22.59 5.20 2.82
C ALA A 126 23.09 6.62 3.14
N LYS A 127 22.54 7.65 2.49
CA LYS A 127 22.89 9.07 2.67
C LYS A 127 21.80 9.88 3.37
N VAL A 128 20.73 9.23 3.86
CA VAL A 128 19.60 9.89 4.51
C VAL A 128 19.84 9.95 6.02
N ASP A 129 19.65 11.13 6.61
CA ASP A 129 19.80 11.30 8.05
C ASP A 129 18.71 10.53 8.83
N PRO A 130 19.07 9.90 9.96
CA PRO A 130 18.10 9.16 10.76
C PRO A 130 16.93 10.02 11.24
N GLY A 131 15.71 9.52 11.08
CA GLY A 131 14.48 10.19 11.51
C GLY A 131 14.10 11.45 10.72
N SER A 132 14.78 11.75 9.61
CA SER A 132 14.50 12.93 8.76
C SER A 132 13.19 12.82 7.98
N MET A 133 12.62 11.61 7.86
CA MET A 133 11.42 11.33 7.05
C MET A 133 10.29 10.73 7.89
N LYS A 134 10.20 11.11 9.17
CA LYS A 134 9.08 10.70 10.04
C LYS A 134 7.74 11.09 9.44
N GLY A 135 6.79 10.16 9.45
CA GLY A 135 5.44 10.37 8.93
C GLY A 135 5.35 10.42 7.40
N VAL A 136 6.45 10.17 6.68
CA VAL A 136 6.42 9.89 5.24
C VAL A 136 6.03 8.44 5.04
N ARG A 137 5.06 8.17 4.15
CA ARG A 137 4.77 6.80 3.71
C ARG A 137 5.72 6.44 2.58
N LEU A 138 6.47 5.34 2.74
CA LEU A 138 7.33 4.79 1.70
C LEU A 138 6.76 3.48 1.20
N LEU A 139 6.44 3.41 -0.08
CA LEU A 139 5.91 2.23 -0.74
C LEU A 139 6.96 1.63 -1.67
N PHE A 140 7.39 0.40 -1.39
CA PHE A 140 8.20 -0.37 -2.31
C PHE A 140 7.33 -1.41 -3.03
N ILE A 141 7.27 -1.32 -4.35
CA ILE A 141 6.45 -2.17 -5.22
C ILE A 141 7.39 -3.02 -6.07
N GLY A 142 7.49 -4.31 -5.78
CA GLY A 142 8.46 -5.18 -6.44
C GLY A 142 8.42 -6.63 -5.96
N ASP A 143 9.52 -7.34 -6.17
CA ASP A 143 9.65 -8.75 -5.82
C ASP A 143 9.83 -8.94 -4.31
N ALA A 144 9.24 -10.03 -3.78
CA ALA A 144 9.37 -10.37 -2.36
C ALA A 144 10.82 -10.58 -1.92
N ALA A 145 11.71 -10.97 -2.84
CA ALA A 145 13.13 -11.15 -2.57
C ALA A 145 13.85 -9.83 -2.19
N ASP A 146 13.33 -8.69 -2.63
CA ASP A 146 13.93 -7.38 -2.40
C ASP A 146 13.38 -6.64 -1.17
N ASN A 147 12.26 -7.12 -0.60
CA ASN A 147 11.57 -6.45 0.51
C ASN A 147 12.47 -6.23 1.73
N GLU A 148 13.09 -7.29 2.26
CA GLU A 148 13.84 -7.20 3.52
C GLU A 148 15.06 -6.26 3.42
N ARG A 149 15.75 -6.26 2.28
CA ARG A 149 16.91 -5.36 2.08
C ARG A 149 16.49 -3.91 1.94
N VAL A 150 15.37 -3.62 1.28
CA VAL A 150 14.84 -2.25 1.17
C VAL A 150 14.36 -1.78 2.53
N LYS A 151 13.57 -2.60 3.23
CA LYS A 151 13.08 -2.28 4.59
C LYS A 151 14.21 -1.91 5.53
N ALA A 152 15.26 -2.73 5.57
CA ALA A 152 16.43 -2.49 6.43
C ALA A 152 17.15 -1.18 6.08
N ALA A 153 17.26 -0.84 4.79
CA ALA A 153 17.92 0.40 4.35
C ALA A 153 17.13 1.65 4.72
N VAL A 154 15.79 1.60 4.65
CA VAL A 154 14.95 2.79 4.89
C VAL A 154 14.58 2.99 6.36
N GLU A 155 14.66 1.95 7.21
CA GLU A 155 14.17 1.97 8.59
C GLU A 155 14.72 3.15 9.42
N ALA A 156 16.02 3.43 9.31
CA ALA A 156 16.67 4.50 10.07
C ALA A 156 16.09 5.89 9.75
N SER A 157 15.58 6.12 8.53
CA SER A 157 14.99 7.42 8.13
C SER A 157 13.67 7.74 8.85
N GLY A 158 13.03 6.74 9.47
CA GLY A 158 11.77 6.88 10.20
C GLY A 158 10.52 6.88 9.33
N VAL A 159 10.62 6.46 8.06
CA VAL A 159 9.47 6.29 7.16
C VAL A 159 8.49 5.23 7.68
N ASN A 160 7.21 5.40 7.34
CA ASN A 160 6.21 4.36 7.42
C ASN A 160 6.34 3.46 6.19
N TYR A 161 7.21 2.45 6.29
CA TYR A 161 7.47 1.51 5.20
C TYR A 161 6.30 0.57 4.94
N GLN A 162 5.96 0.38 3.68
CA GLN A 162 5.00 -0.60 3.20
C GLN A 162 5.54 -1.30 1.96
N PHE A 163 5.43 -2.63 1.96
CA PHE A 163 5.76 -3.46 0.81
C PHE A 163 4.49 -3.89 0.08
N VAL A 164 4.54 -3.84 -1.26
CA VAL A 164 3.54 -4.44 -2.14
C VAL A 164 4.26 -5.34 -3.13
N GLU A 165 3.90 -6.62 -3.12
CA GLU A 165 4.47 -7.57 -4.07
C GLU A 165 3.89 -7.35 -5.47
N ALA A 166 4.76 -7.23 -6.47
CA ALA A 166 4.37 -7.19 -7.87
C ALA A 166 4.11 -8.62 -8.37
N LYS A 167 2.83 -9.03 -8.38
CA LYS A 167 2.37 -10.39 -8.77
C LYS A 167 1.49 -10.37 -9.98
#